data_AF-A9NFZ8-F1
#
_entry.id   AF-A9NFZ8-F1
#
_cell.length_a   1.000
_cell.length_b   1.000
_cell.length_c   1.000
_cell.angle_alpha   90.00
_cell.angle_beta   90.00
_cell.angle_gamma   90.00
#
_symmetry.space_group_name_H-M   'P 1'
#
loop_
_entity.id
_entity.type
_entity.pdbx_description
1 polymer ?
#
loop_
_entity_poly.entity_id
_entity_poly.type
_entity_poly.pdbx_seq_one_letter_code
_entity_poly.pdbx_strand_id
1 'polypeptide(L)'
;MKKIILSLLVFATILVALPHLYAAEEETGTLVVHFKNWSENYDLLGTHTWGGIDPHGIHDGVDDFGATFIYEGLPVVASSSTETYGWIAVERPNGLAGDPNWGNKFTGDISIKKSVVKANETVHVYIVQGSGNTTTEDPRYFVADNTKYNMFLLYFDPSGSYEDNLGVHNWGGWSQEATGWNEPLKIFSTAGNTATGMAVKASMLTAAPTEDDEVPGAGLLIYFGEGDGSKKTGDVTLQLSLGEGTHEPGAVGFAFVYSNGNGVTTNTNLFYGNENFADFAFNAFSFRLLPYTVDATSGAASGTYAVRSNQVIVKTSAQLANPLKDEDSELTEAQALALVKGWFSVKELTGEDTYGPALTVDRVDFATGNDTIADFVVVLADGSELDITKDYVLFFDNGTEEASIELDLDRNAPVITFPLLGEDKVIEVEWGKPFNLADFPLYDAVDDRDGDLTRAVFVPKGENSKLDTRTVGDYVIMLQVSDAWGNVTQETFTFRVVKPEA
;
A
#
# COMPACT_ATOMS: atom_id res chain seq x y z
N MET A 1 -42.38 79.59 2.10
CA MET A 1 -42.61 78.19 2.53
C MET A 1 -42.39 77.17 1.42
N LYS A 2 -42.96 77.31 0.20
CA LYS A 2 -42.75 76.35 -0.91
C LYS A 2 -41.28 76.06 -1.28
N LYS A 3 -40.41 77.08 -1.27
CA LYS A 3 -38.96 76.91 -1.59
C LYS A 3 -38.18 76.14 -0.52
N ILE A 4 -38.57 76.27 0.76
CA ILE A 4 -37.91 75.59 1.89
C ILE A 4 -38.30 74.11 1.91
N ILE A 5 -39.58 73.80 1.64
CA ILE A 5 -40.08 72.42 1.56
C ILE A 5 -39.43 71.68 0.38
N LEU A 6 -39.25 72.35 -0.77
CA LEU A 6 -38.60 71.73 -1.93
C LEU A 6 -37.11 71.44 -1.66
N SER A 7 -36.39 72.36 -1.01
CA SER A 7 -35.00 72.11 -0.60
C SER A 7 -34.89 70.99 0.42
N LEU A 8 -35.83 70.87 1.37
CA LEU A 8 -35.85 69.76 2.33
C LEU A 8 -36.16 68.42 1.65
N LEU A 9 -37.06 68.41 0.66
CA LEU A 9 -37.40 67.21 -0.10
C LEU A 9 -36.22 66.72 -0.94
N VAL A 10 -35.49 67.64 -1.59
CA VAL A 10 -34.26 67.35 -2.35
C VAL A 10 -33.14 66.87 -1.44
N PHE A 11 -32.97 67.50 -0.27
CA PHE A 11 -31.96 67.07 0.71
C PHE A 11 -32.28 65.68 1.28
N ALA A 12 -33.56 65.40 1.55
CA ALA A 12 -34.01 64.08 1.99
C ALA A 12 -33.88 63.00 0.90
N THR A 13 -34.14 63.32 -0.38
CA THR A 13 -33.91 62.36 -1.47
C THR A 13 -32.42 62.10 -1.68
N ILE A 14 -31.57 63.11 -1.56
CA ILE A 14 -30.11 62.96 -1.65
C ILE A 14 -29.58 62.12 -0.47
N LEU A 15 -30.04 62.36 0.76
CA LEU A 15 -29.66 61.57 1.94
C LEU A 15 -30.15 60.12 1.92
N VAL A 16 -31.28 59.84 1.27
CA VAL A 16 -31.80 58.47 1.11
C VAL A 16 -31.15 57.76 -0.09
N ALA A 17 -30.77 58.48 -1.15
CA ALA A 17 -30.13 57.90 -2.33
C ALA A 17 -28.61 57.75 -2.21
N LEU A 18 -27.93 58.58 -1.42
CA LEU A 18 -26.48 58.55 -1.20
C LEU A 18 -25.96 57.18 -0.69
N PRO A 19 -26.59 56.53 0.30
CA PRO A 19 -26.17 55.19 0.75
C PRO A 19 -26.34 54.10 -0.32
N HIS A 20 -27.28 54.29 -1.26
CA HIS A 20 -27.50 53.35 -2.37
C HIS A 20 -26.57 53.59 -3.57
N LEU A 21 -25.97 54.78 -3.66
CA LEU A 21 -24.95 55.13 -4.66
C LEU A 21 -23.52 54.78 -4.21
N TYR A 22 -23.33 54.49 -2.92
CA TYR A 22 -22.07 54.10 -2.28
C TYR A 22 -22.22 52.79 -1.49
N ALA A 23 -23.01 51.84 -1.98
CA ALA A 23 -22.78 50.46 -1.56
C ALA A 23 -21.36 50.12 -2.03
N ALA A 24 -20.44 49.89 -1.09
CA ALA A 24 -19.13 49.36 -1.43
C ALA A 24 -19.37 48.09 -2.27
N GLU A 25 -18.64 47.92 -3.37
CA GLU A 25 -18.62 46.63 -4.06
C GLU A 25 -18.30 45.57 -3.01
N GLU A 26 -19.21 44.62 -2.82
CA GLU A 26 -18.95 43.50 -1.92
C GLU A 26 -17.74 42.76 -2.49
N GLU A 27 -16.68 42.66 -1.69
CA GLU A 27 -15.50 41.90 -2.09
C GLU A 27 -15.92 40.45 -2.33
N THR A 28 -15.51 39.91 -3.48
CA THR A 28 -15.82 38.53 -3.86
C THR A 28 -14.55 37.73 -4.08
N GLY A 29 -14.67 36.40 -4.03
CA GLY A 29 -13.61 35.46 -4.35
C GLY A 29 -14.13 34.22 -5.06
N THR A 30 -13.22 33.32 -5.40
CA THR A 30 -13.53 32.05 -6.05
C THR A 30 -13.21 30.89 -5.12
N LEU A 31 -14.11 29.93 -5.02
CA LEU A 31 -13.91 28.66 -4.32
C LEU A 31 -13.85 27.54 -5.35
N VAL A 32 -12.78 26.76 -5.33
CA VAL A 32 -12.66 25.51 -6.10
C VAL A 32 -12.71 24.34 -5.14
N VAL A 33 -13.72 23.49 -5.31
CA VAL A 33 -13.82 22.22 -4.57
C VAL A 33 -13.28 21.09 -5.44
N HIS A 34 -12.26 20.43 -4.94
CA HIS A 34 -11.58 19.27 -5.51
C HIS A 34 -12.13 18.02 -4.83
N PHE A 35 -12.59 17.05 -5.62
CA PHE A 35 -13.22 15.84 -5.11
C PHE A 35 -12.55 14.57 -5.66
N LYS A 36 -12.05 13.72 -4.76
CA LYS A 36 -11.50 12.40 -5.12
C LYS A 36 -12.56 11.31 -4.99
N ASN A 37 -12.92 10.68 -6.11
CA ASN A 37 -13.62 9.40 -6.12
C ASN A 37 -12.58 8.27 -6.07
N TRP A 38 -12.74 7.29 -5.18
CA TRP A 38 -11.80 6.16 -5.06
C TRP A 38 -11.72 5.32 -6.34
N SER A 39 -12.80 5.27 -7.12
CA SER A 39 -12.82 4.55 -8.40
C SER A 39 -12.39 5.41 -9.60
N GLU A 40 -12.06 6.69 -9.37
CA GLU A 40 -11.78 7.69 -10.42
C GLU A 40 -12.84 7.80 -11.53
N ASN A 41 -14.08 7.42 -11.23
CA ASN A 41 -15.21 7.55 -12.15
C ASN A 41 -15.99 8.82 -11.82
N TYR A 42 -16.03 9.75 -12.79
CA TYR A 42 -16.67 11.05 -12.63
C TYR A 42 -17.81 11.30 -13.61
N ASP A 43 -18.16 10.32 -14.46
CA ASP A 43 -19.08 10.48 -15.61
C ASP A 43 -20.46 11.06 -15.24
N LEU A 44 -20.94 10.73 -14.04
CA LEU A 44 -22.25 11.17 -13.52
C LEU A 44 -22.10 11.96 -12.21
N LEU A 45 -20.89 12.39 -11.86
CA LEU A 45 -20.63 13.09 -10.62
C LEU A 45 -21.11 14.55 -10.70
N GLY A 46 -22.14 14.88 -9.95
CA GLY A 46 -22.57 16.25 -9.73
C GLY A 46 -22.63 16.61 -8.25
N THR A 47 -23.27 17.73 -7.94
CA THR A 47 -23.40 18.20 -6.55
C THR A 47 -24.82 18.57 -6.18
N HIS A 48 -25.15 18.40 -4.91
CA HIS A 48 -26.27 19.08 -4.28
C HIS A 48 -25.72 20.11 -3.30
N THR A 49 -26.25 21.32 -3.33
CA THR A 49 -25.69 22.45 -2.58
C THR A 49 -26.77 23.29 -1.91
N TRP A 50 -26.38 24.02 -0.87
CA TRP A 50 -27.20 25.05 -0.21
C TRP A 50 -26.31 26.15 0.38
N GLY A 51 -26.93 27.19 0.97
CA GLY A 51 -26.17 28.25 1.64
C GLY A 51 -25.63 29.34 0.71
N GLY A 52 -26.13 29.44 -0.52
CA GLY A 52 -25.80 30.52 -1.47
C GLY A 52 -24.80 30.14 -2.56
N ILE A 53 -24.64 28.85 -2.85
CA ILE A 53 -23.92 28.33 -4.02
C ILE A 53 -24.85 27.43 -4.84
N ASP A 54 -24.72 27.48 -6.16
CA ASP A 54 -25.57 26.71 -7.07
C ASP A 54 -25.09 25.26 -7.23
N PRO A 55 -25.98 24.28 -7.45
CA PRO A 55 -25.58 22.90 -7.67
C PRO A 55 -25.05 22.70 -9.09
N HIS A 56 -24.16 21.72 -9.25
CA HIS A 56 -23.63 21.31 -10.56
C HIS A 56 -24.27 20.00 -11.01
N GLY A 57 -24.65 19.92 -12.29
CA GLY A 57 -25.19 18.70 -12.89
C GLY A 57 -24.12 17.65 -13.18
N ILE A 58 -22.90 18.12 -13.44
CA ILE A 58 -21.67 17.38 -13.67
C ILE A 58 -20.52 18.29 -13.20
N HIS A 59 -19.39 17.73 -12.80
CA HIS A 59 -18.18 18.49 -12.46
C HIS A 59 -17.70 19.39 -13.62
N ASP A 60 -16.95 20.45 -13.31
CA ASP A 60 -16.46 21.43 -14.29
C ASP A 60 -15.17 20.97 -15.00
N GLY A 61 -14.41 20.09 -14.35
CA GLY A 61 -13.18 19.52 -14.89
C GLY A 61 -12.62 18.39 -14.03
N VAL A 62 -11.49 17.84 -14.43
CA VAL A 62 -10.69 16.88 -13.64
C VAL A 62 -9.24 17.36 -13.65
N ASP A 63 -8.59 17.36 -12.50
CA ASP A 63 -7.18 17.71 -12.34
C ASP A 63 -6.38 16.58 -11.64
N ASP A 64 -5.17 16.89 -11.19
CA ASP A 64 -4.27 15.93 -10.54
C ASP A 64 -4.76 15.43 -9.17
N PHE A 65 -5.82 16.03 -8.61
CA PHE A 65 -6.51 15.43 -7.49
C PHE A 65 -7.70 14.61 -7.96
N GLY A 66 -8.61 15.22 -8.71
CA GLY A 66 -9.85 14.59 -9.12
C GLY A 66 -10.82 15.58 -9.75
N ALA A 67 -12.11 15.37 -9.58
CA ALA A 67 -13.13 16.24 -10.16
C ALA A 67 -13.14 17.63 -9.49
N THR A 68 -13.31 18.68 -10.28
CA THR A 68 -13.33 20.07 -9.81
C THR A 68 -14.71 20.71 -9.95
N PHE A 69 -15.07 21.53 -8.98
CA PHE A 69 -16.28 22.36 -8.96
C PHE A 69 -15.90 23.80 -8.65
N ILE A 70 -16.25 24.73 -9.53
CA ILE A 70 -15.81 26.12 -9.47
C ILE A 70 -17.00 27.02 -9.13
N TYR A 71 -16.88 27.73 -8.01
CA TYR A 71 -17.87 28.69 -7.52
C TYR A 71 -17.27 30.10 -7.51
N GLU A 72 -17.64 30.92 -8.47
CA GLU A 72 -17.14 32.28 -8.63
C GLU A 72 -18.06 33.32 -7.97
N GLY A 73 -17.51 34.51 -7.69
CA GLY A 73 -18.30 35.66 -7.23
C GLY A 73 -18.88 35.47 -5.83
N LEU A 74 -18.24 34.64 -4.99
CA LEU A 74 -18.73 34.36 -3.65
C LEU A 74 -18.41 35.51 -2.68
N PRO A 75 -19.34 35.93 -1.82
CA PRO A 75 -19.13 37.04 -0.91
C PRO A 75 -18.06 36.71 0.14
N VAL A 76 -17.15 37.65 0.36
CA VAL A 76 -16.17 37.57 1.45
C VAL A 76 -16.84 37.94 2.77
N VAL A 77 -16.67 37.10 3.77
CA VAL A 77 -17.20 37.32 5.12
C VAL A 77 -16.09 37.51 6.13
N ALA A 78 -16.42 38.08 7.29
CA ALA A 78 -15.47 38.21 8.39
C ALA A 78 -14.89 36.84 8.79
N SER A 79 -13.62 36.80 9.20
CA SER A 79 -12.93 35.58 9.62
C SER A 79 -13.57 34.89 10.83
N SER A 80 -14.32 35.62 11.65
CA SER A 80 -15.10 35.11 12.78
C SER A 80 -16.49 34.57 12.38
N SER A 81 -16.86 34.63 11.10
CA SER A 81 -18.15 34.14 10.62
C SER A 81 -18.26 32.63 10.79
N THR A 82 -19.42 32.18 11.26
CA THR A 82 -19.76 30.76 11.39
C THR A 82 -20.68 30.29 10.25
N GLU A 83 -20.95 31.14 9.26
CA GLU A 83 -21.76 30.77 8.10
C GLU A 83 -21.04 29.73 7.23
N THR A 84 -21.82 28.85 6.60
CA THR A 84 -21.30 27.78 5.75
C THR A 84 -22.01 27.71 4.40
N TYR A 85 -21.28 27.21 3.41
CA TYR A 85 -21.82 26.63 2.19
C TYR A 85 -22.03 25.14 2.41
N GLY A 86 -23.19 24.66 1.99
CA GLY A 86 -23.54 23.26 2.04
C GLY A 86 -23.20 22.55 0.75
N TRP A 87 -22.57 21.39 0.84
CA TRP A 87 -22.06 20.67 -0.33
C TRP A 87 -22.15 19.15 -0.14
N ILE A 88 -22.67 18.46 -1.15
CA ILE A 88 -22.72 16.99 -1.23
C ILE A 88 -22.30 16.58 -2.64
N ALA A 89 -21.32 15.69 -2.75
CA ALA A 89 -21.07 14.95 -3.98
C ALA A 89 -22.08 13.82 -4.14
N VAL A 90 -22.77 13.78 -5.27
CA VAL A 90 -23.86 12.84 -5.54
C VAL A 90 -23.97 12.53 -7.02
N GLU A 91 -24.36 11.31 -7.35
CA GLU A 91 -24.62 10.93 -8.73
C GLU A 91 -25.84 11.68 -9.29
N ARG A 92 -25.71 12.25 -10.50
CA ARG A 92 -26.78 12.96 -11.22
C ARG A 92 -26.95 12.41 -12.64
N PRO A 93 -27.65 11.28 -12.82
CA PRO A 93 -27.82 10.64 -14.14
C PRO A 93 -28.51 11.53 -15.19
N ASN A 94 -29.33 12.49 -14.75
CA ASN A 94 -30.07 13.43 -15.61
C ASN A 94 -29.56 14.88 -15.47
N GLY A 95 -28.34 15.07 -14.96
CA GLY A 95 -27.79 16.39 -14.67
C GLY A 95 -28.68 17.20 -13.71
N LEU A 96 -28.85 18.50 -13.98
CA LEU A 96 -29.73 19.38 -13.21
C LEU A 96 -31.22 19.28 -13.58
N ALA A 97 -31.56 18.53 -14.64
CA ALA A 97 -32.95 18.38 -15.09
C ALA A 97 -33.74 17.36 -14.27
N GLY A 98 -33.08 16.58 -13.42
CA GLY A 98 -33.70 15.59 -12.52
C GLY A 98 -33.16 15.67 -11.10
N ASP A 99 -33.78 14.89 -10.22
CA ASP A 99 -33.35 14.76 -8.83
C ASP A 99 -31.99 14.05 -8.74
N PRO A 100 -31.14 14.40 -7.75
CA PRO A 100 -29.96 13.61 -7.42
C PRO A 100 -30.32 12.16 -7.08
N ASN A 101 -29.44 11.22 -7.43
CA ASN A 101 -29.57 9.85 -6.96
C ASN A 101 -29.16 9.77 -5.48
N TRP A 102 -30.13 9.96 -4.58
CA TRP A 102 -29.89 9.91 -3.14
C TRP A 102 -29.44 8.54 -2.61
N GLY A 103 -29.65 7.47 -3.38
CA GLY A 103 -29.11 6.14 -3.08
C GLY A 103 -27.61 6.01 -3.39
N ASN A 104 -27.05 6.93 -4.17
CA ASN A 104 -25.65 6.95 -4.57
C ASN A 104 -25.02 8.32 -4.27
N LYS A 105 -24.90 8.62 -2.98
CA LYS A 105 -24.12 9.76 -2.48
C LYS A 105 -22.68 9.35 -2.28
N PHE A 106 -21.76 10.22 -2.64
CA PHE A 106 -20.34 10.00 -2.40
C PHE A 106 -19.87 10.65 -1.09
N THR A 107 -20.60 11.63 -0.56
CA THR A 107 -20.34 12.26 0.74
C THR A 107 -21.61 12.40 1.58
N GLY A 108 -21.42 12.63 2.88
CA GLY A 108 -22.41 13.24 3.75
C GLY A 108 -22.53 14.75 3.49
N ASP A 109 -23.15 15.43 4.45
CA ASP A 109 -23.39 16.86 4.41
C ASP A 109 -22.12 17.62 4.78
N ILE A 110 -21.41 18.16 3.79
CA ILE A 110 -20.19 18.94 4.01
C ILE A 110 -20.56 20.41 4.19
N SER A 111 -20.11 21.00 5.30
CA SER A 111 -20.39 22.40 5.66
C SER A 111 -19.11 23.24 5.58
N ILE A 112 -18.82 23.76 4.39
CA ILE A 112 -17.61 24.56 4.11
C ILE A 112 -17.81 25.97 4.69
N LYS A 113 -16.94 26.41 5.60
CA LYS A 113 -17.02 27.77 6.17
C LYS A 113 -16.87 28.84 5.10
N LYS A 114 -17.77 29.82 5.07
CA LYS A 114 -17.70 30.95 4.13
C LYS A 114 -16.44 31.80 4.31
N SER A 115 -15.87 31.82 5.52
CA SER A 115 -14.62 32.53 5.83
C SER A 115 -13.39 31.98 5.10
N VAL A 116 -13.52 30.83 4.42
CA VAL A 116 -12.50 30.28 3.52
C VAL A 116 -12.32 31.18 2.30
N VAL A 117 -13.39 31.78 1.77
CA VAL A 117 -13.33 32.67 0.60
C VAL A 117 -12.55 33.94 0.95
N LYS A 118 -11.59 34.31 0.09
CA LYS A 118 -10.74 35.50 0.23
C LYS A 118 -10.96 36.45 -0.95
N ALA A 119 -10.83 37.74 -0.69
CA ALA A 119 -11.09 38.79 -1.66
C ALA A 119 -10.12 38.70 -2.84
N ASN A 120 -10.65 38.58 -4.05
CA ASN A 120 -9.89 38.51 -5.29
C ASN A 120 -8.89 37.34 -5.37
N GLU A 121 -9.13 36.27 -4.62
CA GLU A 121 -8.32 35.05 -4.65
C GLU A 121 -9.17 33.85 -5.06
N THR A 122 -8.49 32.85 -5.64
CA THR A 122 -9.04 31.50 -5.81
C THR A 122 -8.55 30.65 -4.64
N VAL A 123 -9.47 30.07 -3.89
CA VAL A 123 -9.16 29.20 -2.75
C VAL A 123 -9.56 27.78 -3.07
N HIS A 124 -8.65 26.84 -2.77
CA HIS A 124 -8.79 25.43 -3.11
C HIS A 124 -9.15 24.61 -1.86
N VAL A 125 -10.20 23.79 -1.97
CA VAL A 125 -10.67 22.88 -0.92
C VAL A 125 -10.71 21.45 -1.43
N TYR A 126 -10.19 20.50 -0.66
CA TYR A 126 -10.07 19.09 -1.03
C TYR A 126 -10.99 18.22 -0.18
N ILE A 127 -11.75 17.35 -0.83
CA ILE A 127 -12.73 16.42 -0.24
C ILE A 127 -12.54 15.05 -0.90
N VAL A 128 -12.76 13.98 -0.15
CA VAL A 128 -12.61 12.61 -0.65
C VAL A 128 -13.90 11.82 -0.51
N GLN A 129 -14.03 10.72 -1.25
CA GLN A 129 -15.20 9.86 -1.15
C GLN A 129 -15.35 9.28 0.26
N GLY A 130 -16.61 9.09 0.67
CA GLY A 130 -16.96 8.55 1.97
C GLY A 130 -16.78 9.54 3.12
N SER A 131 -16.44 10.81 2.85
CA SER A 131 -16.50 11.88 3.84
C SER A 131 -17.89 11.89 4.49
N GLY A 132 -17.93 11.73 5.81
CA GLY A 132 -19.17 11.82 6.59
C GLY A 132 -19.67 13.26 6.71
N ASN A 133 -20.68 13.47 7.54
CA ASN A 133 -21.16 14.82 7.84
C ASN A 133 -20.08 15.63 8.56
N THR A 134 -19.95 16.91 8.21
CA THR A 134 -19.11 17.86 8.95
C THR A 134 -19.53 17.93 10.42
N THR A 135 -18.54 18.00 11.31
CA THR A 135 -18.72 18.23 12.75
C THR A 135 -17.91 19.46 13.18
N THR A 136 -18.01 19.86 14.46
CA THR A 136 -17.24 21.01 14.95
C THR A 136 -15.74 20.69 15.02
N GLU A 137 -15.43 19.42 15.28
CA GLU A 137 -14.09 18.88 15.49
C GLU A 137 -13.45 18.36 14.19
N ASP A 138 -14.27 17.94 13.21
CA ASP A 138 -13.82 17.41 11.93
C ASP A 138 -14.59 18.06 10.78
N PRO A 139 -14.00 19.03 10.06
CA PRO A 139 -14.65 19.72 8.95
C PRO A 139 -14.93 18.80 7.76
N ARG A 140 -14.23 17.66 7.62
CA ARG A 140 -14.31 16.74 6.48
C ARG A 140 -13.89 17.35 5.13
N TYR A 141 -13.14 18.45 5.17
CA TYR A 141 -12.53 19.08 4.01
C TYR A 141 -11.20 19.74 4.40
N PHE A 142 -10.32 19.92 3.43
CA PHE A 142 -8.96 20.42 3.64
C PHE A 142 -8.70 21.66 2.77
N VAL A 143 -8.23 22.75 3.36
CA VAL A 143 -8.07 24.04 2.67
C VAL A 143 -6.59 24.29 2.37
N ALA A 144 -6.26 24.61 1.12
CA ALA A 144 -4.91 25.04 0.75
C ALA A 144 -4.65 26.49 1.17
N ASP A 145 -3.41 26.79 1.52
CA ASP A 145 -2.93 28.13 1.81
C ASP A 145 -2.25 28.72 0.57
N ASN A 146 -2.84 29.78 0.02
CA ASN A 146 -2.35 30.48 -1.17
C ASN A 146 -0.98 31.14 -0.97
N THR A 147 -0.52 31.29 0.28
CA THR A 147 0.76 31.92 0.61
C THR A 147 1.88 30.91 0.88
N LYS A 148 1.60 29.61 0.76
CA LYS A 148 2.50 28.52 1.14
C LYS A 148 2.50 27.40 0.12
N TYR A 149 3.50 26.54 0.22
CA TYR A 149 3.46 25.24 -0.45
C TYR A 149 2.66 24.26 0.40
N ASN A 150 1.79 23.48 -0.23
CA ASN A 150 0.86 22.60 0.45
C ASN A 150 1.15 21.13 0.10
N MET A 151 0.90 20.23 1.04
CA MET A 151 0.86 18.79 0.80
C MET A 151 -0.44 18.24 1.34
N PHE A 152 -1.24 17.64 0.47
CA PHE A 152 -2.32 16.75 0.86
C PHE A 152 -1.73 15.35 1.08
N LEU A 153 -1.61 14.97 2.35
CA LEU A 153 -1.10 13.67 2.77
C LEU A 153 -2.26 12.76 3.16
N LEU A 154 -2.45 11.67 2.43
CA LEU A 154 -3.44 10.64 2.72
C LEU A 154 -2.74 9.39 3.27
N TYR A 155 -3.29 8.83 4.35
CA TYR A 155 -2.82 7.59 4.96
C TYR A 155 -3.99 6.62 5.17
N PHE A 156 -3.86 5.42 4.61
CA PHE A 156 -4.83 4.34 4.77
C PHE A 156 -4.20 3.13 5.47
N ASP A 157 -4.84 2.60 6.51
CA ASP A 157 -4.45 1.32 7.08
C ASP A 157 -5.48 0.25 6.69
N PRO A 158 -5.12 -0.72 5.83
CA PRO A 158 -6.03 -1.78 5.42
C PRO A 158 -6.57 -2.66 6.55
N SER A 159 -5.94 -2.66 7.74
CA SER A 159 -6.51 -3.33 8.92
C SER A 159 -7.67 -2.59 9.56
N GLY A 160 -7.91 -1.34 9.16
CA GLY A 160 -8.86 -0.44 9.83
C GLY A 160 -8.38 0.02 11.22
N SER A 161 -7.22 -0.43 11.69
CA SER A 161 -6.66 -0.10 12.99
C SER A 161 -5.62 1.01 12.87
N TYR A 162 -5.87 2.13 13.54
CA TYR A 162 -4.96 3.26 13.59
C TYR A 162 -4.42 3.40 15.01
N GLU A 163 -3.11 3.57 15.16
CA GLU A 163 -2.55 3.80 16.48
C GLU A 163 -3.05 5.13 17.05
N ASP A 164 -3.43 5.15 18.33
CA ASP A 164 -3.78 6.38 19.05
C ASP A 164 -2.66 7.42 18.93
N ASN A 165 -1.41 6.93 18.98
CA ASN A 165 -0.25 7.79 18.86
C ASN A 165 0.20 8.06 17.40
N LEU A 166 -0.57 7.71 16.37
CA LEU A 166 -0.23 8.02 14.97
C LEU A 166 -0.06 9.53 14.70
N GLY A 167 0.94 9.87 13.90
CA GLY A 167 1.19 11.22 13.41
C GLY A 167 2.43 11.24 12.52
N VAL A 168 3.14 12.37 12.51
CA VAL A 168 4.37 12.51 11.73
C VAL A 168 5.54 13.00 12.56
N HIS A 169 6.74 12.55 12.21
CA HIS A 169 7.96 13.27 12.54
C HIS A 169 8.38 14.02 11.29
N ASN A 170 8.61 15.32 11.40
CA ASN A 170 8.80 16.19 10.26
C ASN A 170 9.88 17.23 10.52
N TRP A 171 10.50 17.69 9.44
CA TRP A 171 11.66 18.57 9.45
C TRP A 171 11.69 19.47 8.21
N GLY A 172 12.59 20.44 8.21
CA GLY A 172 12.96 21.17 7.00
C GLY A 172 11.99 22.29 6.62
N GLY A 173 11.25 22.88 7.58
CA GLY A 173 10.53 24.14 7.35
C GLY A 173 9.01 24.02 7.21
N TRP A 174 8.41 22.96 7.76
CA TRP A 174 6.96 22.89 7.89
C TRP A 174 6.44 23.99 8.83
N SER A 175 5.22 24.47 8.60
CA SER A 175 4.59 25.49 9.45
C SER A 175 4.33 25.01 10.88
N GLN A 176 4.27 23.69 11.07
CA GLN A 176 4.16 23.04 12.36
C GLN A 176 5.13 21.86 12.36
N GLU A 177 5.89 21.67 13.42
CA GLU A 177 6.87 20.59 13.55
C GLU A 177 6.63 19.78 14.82
N ALA A 178 6.95 18.50 14.77
CA ALA A 178 6.98 17.62 15.93
C ALA A 178 7.98 18.16 16.98
N THR A 179 7.59 18.09 18.25
CA THR A 179 8.42 18.57 19.37
C THR A 179 9.60 17.65 19.69
N GLY A 180 9.53 16.39 19.27
CA GLY A 180 10.59 15.41 19.44
C GLY A 180 10.38 14.12 18.66
N TRP A 181 11.37 13.23 18.70
CA TRP A 181 11.35 11.96 17.97
C TRP A 181 10.34 10.94 18.50
N ASN A 182 9.86 11.03 19.74
CA ASN A 182 8.82 10.13 20.27
C ASN A 182 7.49 10.88 20.52
N GLU A 183 7.37 12.10 19.99
CA GLU A 183 6.21 12.97 20.15
C GLU A 183 5.69 13.36 18.76
N PRO A 184 5.05 12.41 18.04
CA PRO A 184 4.54 12.66 16.70
C PRO A 184 3.59 13.87 16.67
N LEU A 185 3.75 14.70 15.64
CA LEU A 185 2.81 15.77 15.35
C LEU A 185 1.48 15.16 14.89
N LYS A 186 0.40 15.47 15.63
CA LYS A 186 -0.96 14.98 15.38
C LYS A 186 -1.62 15.78 14.27
N ILE A 187 -1.50 15.27 13.05
CA ILE A 187 -2.03 15.95 11.86
C ILE A 187 -3.26 15.28 11.25
N PHE A 188 -3.46 13.98 11.50
CA PHE A 188 -4.46 13.22 10.78
C PHE A 188 -5.87 13.41 11.35
N SER A 189 -6.81 13.70 10.46
CA SER A 189 -8.25 13.57 10.70
C SER A 189 -8.85 12.51 9.77
N THR A 190 -10.09 12.11 10.02
CA THR A 190 -10.78 11.17 9.13
C THR A 190 -11.29 11.92 7.90
N ALA A 191 -10.60 11.76 6.77
CA ALA A 191 -10.94 12.41 5.52
C ALA A 191 -12.20 11.80 4.88
N GLY A 192 -12.28 10.47 4.83
CA GLY A 192 -13.38 9.76 4.21
C GLY A 192 -13.41 8.30 4.63
N ASN A 193 -14.14 7.49 3.87
CA ASN A 193 -14.22 6.05 4.09
C ASN A 193 -14.16 5.32 2.74
N THR A 194 -13.60 4.12 2.74
CA THR A 194 -13.66 3.20 1.59
C THR A 194 -15.11 2.77 1.31
N ALA A 195 -15.35 2.09 0.18
CA ALA A 195 -16.66 1.50 -0.11
C ALA A 195 -17.11 0.48 0.95
N THR A 196 -16.17 -0.17 1.63
CA THR A 196 -16.41 -1.11 2.73
C THR A 196 -16.58 -0.42 4.10
N GLY A 197 -16.50 0.91 4.15
CA GLY A 197 -16.71 1.70 5.37
C GLY A 197 -15.47 1.88 6.25
N MET A 198 -14.29 1.46 5.79
CA MET A 198 -13.03 1.67 6.53
C MET A 198 -12.60 3.13 6.44
N ALA A 199 -12.22 3.71 7.59
CA ALA A 199 -11.77 5.09 7.65
C ALA A 199 -10.51 5.31 6.81
N VAL A 200 -10.43 6.45 6.13
CA VAL A 200 -9.24 6.94 5.44
C VAL A 200 -8.79 8.23 6.13
N LYS A 201 -7.52 8.32 6.52
CA LYS A 201 -6.97 9.51 7.19
C LYS A 201 -6.32 10.45 6.19
N ALA A 202 -6.43 11.76 6.41
CA ALA A 202 -5.63 12.71 5.66
C ALA A 202 -5.29 13.97 6.47
N SER A 203 -4.41 14.79 5.91
CA SER A 203 -4.03 16.10 6.43
C SER A 203 -3.63 17.02 5.29
N MET A 204 -3.80 18.33 5.49
CA MET A 204 -3.16 19.37 4.67
C MET A 204 -2.01 19.97 5.47
N LEU A 205 -0.78 19.63 5.10
CA LEU A 205 0.42 20.26 5.65
C LEU A 205 0.82 21.46 4.81
N THR A 206 1.45 22.45 5.43
CA THR A 206 1.91 23.66 4.73
C THR A 206 3.33 24.01 5.12
N ALA A 207 4.14 24.47 4.17
CA ALA A 207 5.50 24.94 4.38
C ALA A 207 5.66 26.33 3.78
N ALA A 208 6.32 27.23 4.53
CA ALA A 208 6.60 28.57 4.03
C ALA A 208 7.67 28.51 2.93
N PRO A 209 7.64 29.39 1.93
CA PRO A 209 8.73 29.53 0.98
C PRO A 209 10.06 29.80 1.70
N THR A 210 11.17 29.40 1.07
CA THR A 210 12.52 29.79 1.55
C THR A 210 12.73 31.31 1.39
N GLU A 211 13.85 31.84 1.89
CA GLU A 211 14.21 33.25 1.68
C GLU A 211 14.38 33.62 0.19
N ASP A 212 14.61 32.63 -0.67
CA ASP A 212 14.77 32.77 -2.12
C ASP A 212 13.45 32.48 -2.87
N ASP A 213 12.31 32.44 -2.18
CA ASP A 213 10.98 32.10 -2.71
C ASP A 213 10.91 30.71 -3.37
N GLU A 214 11.72 29.75 -2.89
CA GLU A 214 11.73 28.38 -3.38
C GLU A 214 10.95 27.42 -2.47
N VAL A 215 10.63 26.23 -2.99
CA VAL A 215 10.08 25.12 -2.21
C VAL A 215 11.11 24.69 -1.15
N PRO A 216 10.75 24.69 0.15
CA PRO A 216 11.68 24.25 1.19
C PRO A 216 11.95 22.74 1.09
N GLY A 217 13.12 22.31 1.56
CA GLY A 217 13.52 20.91 1.68
C GLY A 217 12.77 20.15 2.78
N ALA A 218 11.46 20.37 2.89
CA ALA A 218 10.59 19.85 3.93
C ALA A 218 10.33 18.36 3.72
N GLY A 219 10.60 17.57 4.77
CA GLY A 219 10.42 16.12 4.78
C GLY A 219 9.67 15.66 6.02
N LEU A 220 9.09 14.47 5.94
CA LEU A 220 8.40 13.82 7.05
C LEU A 220 8.46 12.30 6.93
N LEU A 221 8.13 11.62 8.00
CA LEU A 221 7.75 10.21 8.00
C LEU A 221 6.51 9.99 8.87
N ILE A 222 5.71 8.99 8.52
CA ILE A 222 4.52 8.61 9.29
C ILE A 222 4.94 7.56 10.31
N TYR A 223 4.54 7.73 11.57
CA TYR A 223 4.87 6.82 12.67
C TYR A 223 4.02 7.10 13.91
N PHE A 224 4.17 6.28 14.96
CA PHE A 224 3.42 6.43 16.22
C PHE A 224 4.28 6.64 17.49
N GLY A 225 5.55 7.05 17.35
CA GLY A 225 6.32 7.57 18.49
C GLY A 225 7.08 6.54 19.34
N GLU A 226 7.18 5.29 18.90
CA GLU A 226 7.91 4.22 19.62
C GLU A 226 9.22 3.83 18.92
N GLY A 227 10.00 4.84 18.53
CA GLY A 227 11.27 4.63 17.84
C GLY A 227 11.13 4.11 16.40
N ASP A 228 12.22 3.61 15.83
CA ASP A 228 12.27 3.16 14.42
C ASP A 228 11.30 2.02 14.10
N GLY A 229 11.01 1.16 15.08
CA GLY A 229 10.04 0.08 14.93
C GLY A 229 8.60 0.57 14.74
N SER A 230 8.30 1.84 15.03
CA SER A 230 6.97 2.43 14.85
C SER A 230 6.75 3.13 13.51
N LYS A 231 7.77 3.14 12.63
CA LYS A 231 7.66 3.76 11.31
C LYS A 231 6.67 3.04 10.42
N LYS A 232 5.84 3.82 9.73
CA LYS A 232 4.89 3.38 8.70
C LYS A 232 5.39 3.69 7.29
N THR A 233 6.37 4.59 7.16
CA THR A 233 6.99 4.97 5.89
C THR A 233 8.48 5.24 6.07
N GLY A 234 9.23 5.18 4.96
CA GLY A 234 10.46 5.98 4.84
C GLY A 234 10.15 7.47 4.67
N ASP A 235 11.09 8.20 4.08
CA ASP A 235 11.02 9.66 3.94
C ASP A 235 10.00 10.08 2.87
N VAL A 236 9.03 10.89 3.27
CA VAL A 236 8.08 11.59 2.41
C VAL A 236 8.54 13.04 2.26
N THR A 237 8.59 13.59 1.05
CA THR A 237 9.11 14.95 0.82
C THR A 237 8.10 15.82 0.09
N LEU A 238 8.09 17.12 0.45
CA LEU A 238 7.23 18.11 -0.19
C LEU A 238 7.55 18.26 -1.67
N GLN A 239 8.82 18.35 -2.01
CA GLN A 239 9.28 18.50 -3.39
C GLN A 239 8.76 17.40 -4.31
N LEU A 240 8.84 16.12 -3.88
CA LEU A 240 8.37 15.01 -4.71
C LEU A 240 6.84 15.00 -4.82
N SER A 241 6.12 15.41 -3.77
CA SER A 241 4.65 15.49 -3.82
C SER A 241 4.12 16.53 -4.79
N LEU A 242 4.87 17.61 -5.01
CA LEU A 242 4.53 18.68 -5.96
C LEU A 242 4.82 18.26 -7.41
N GLY A 243 5.57 17.18 -7.64
CA GLY A 243 5.98 16.75 -8.96
C GLY A 243 7.15 17.56 -9.54
N GLU A 244 7.54 17.23 -10.76
CA GLU A 244 8.65 17.88 -11.45
C GLU A 244 8.32 19.33 -11.85
N GLY A 245 9.31 20.22 -11.77
CA GLY A 245 9.18 21.61 -12.23
C GLY A 245 9.30 22.66 -11.13
N THR A 246 9.11 23.91 -11.53
CA THR A 246 9.06 25.06 -10.61
C THR A 246 7.63 25.25 -10.13
N HIS A 247 7.48 25.52 -8.84
CA HIS A 247 6.20 25.66 -8.17
C HIS A 247 6.12 27.02 -7.47
N GLU A 248 4.93 27.60 -7.46
CA GLU A 248 4.65 28.86 -6.77
C GLU A 248 3.87 28.62 -5.47
N PRO A 249 3.89 29.55 -4.51
CA PRO A 249 3.00 29.51 -3.36
C PRO A 249 1.52 29.35 -3.78
N GLY A 250 0.80 28.51 -3.03
CA GLY A 250 -0.53 28.01 -3.38
C GLY A 250 -0.52 26.64 -4.06
N ALA A 251 0.62 26.18 -4.60
CA ALA A 251 0.72 24.84 -5.17
C ALA A 251 0.44 23.75 -4.11
N VAL A 252 -0.21 22.68 -4.56
CA VAL A 252 -0.60 21.54 -3.72
C VAL A 252 -0.02 20.26 -4.29
N GLY A 253 0.84 19.61 -3.52
CA GLY A 253 1.36 18.29 -3.82
C GLY A 253 0.52 17.19 -3.18
N PHE A 254 0.56 16.00 -3.77
CA PHE A 254 -0.22 14.84 -3.30
C PHE A 254 0.71 13.70 -2.92
N ALA A 255 0.51 13.16 -1.72
CA ALA A 255 1.19 11.96 -1.23
C ALA A 255 0.15 10.99 -0.68
N PHE A 256 0.05 9.82 -1.31
CA PHE A 256 -0.85 8.73 -0.91
C PHE A 256 -0.03 7.61 -0.31
N VAL A 257 -0.37 7.20 0.91
CA VAL A 257 0.33 6.16 1.66
C VAL A 257 -0.65 5.11 2.13
N TYR A 258 -0.31 3.83 1.99
CA TYR A 258 -0.99 2.75 2.69
C TYR A 258 -0.07 2.10 3.73
N SER A 259 -0.64 1.53 4.78
CA SER A 259 0.10 0.82 5.83
C SER A 259 0.65 -0.51 5.28
N ASN A 260 1.97 -0.69 5.36
CA ASN A 260 2.62 -1.98 5.10
C ASN A 260 3.13 -2.61 6.41
N GLY A 261 2.46 -2.28 7.53
CA GLY A 261 2.88 -2.65 8.88
C GLY A 261 3.86 -1.66 9.52
N ASN A 262 4.62 -2.17 10.49
CA ASN A 262 5.49 -1.40 11.37
C ASN A 262 6.97 -1.60 11.01
N GLY A 263 7.82 -0.63 11.35
CA GLY A 263 9.26 -0.69 11.05
C GLY A 263 9.59 -0.48 9.57
N VAL A 264 8.67 0.12 8.81
CA VAL A 264 8.85 0.39 7.38
C VAL A 264 9.91 1.47 7.18
N THR A 265 10.95 1.16 6.40
CA THR A 265 12.06 2.09 6.11
C THR A 265 12.25 2.38 4.62
N THR A 266 11.48 1.71 3.76
CA THR A 266 11.44 1.91 2.31
C THR A 266 10.09 2.49 1.90
N ASN A 267 10.02 3.11 0.72
CA ASN A 267 8.83 3.81 0.24
C ASN A 267 8.03 2.98 -0.78
N THR A 268 7.98 1.66 -0.63
CA THR A 268 7.19 0.78 -1.52
C THR A 268 5.67 0.95 -1.33
N ASN A 269 5.27 1.68 -0.29
CA ASN A 269 3.89 1.96 0.09
C ASN A 269 3.48 3.43 -0.07
N LEU A 270 4.32 4.24 -0.72
CA LEU A 270 4.13 5.68 -0.92
C LEU A 270 4.04 6.01 -2.42
N PHE A 271 3.04 6.80 -2.80
CA PHE A 271 2.73 7.17 -4.17
C PHE A 271 2.53 8.69 -4.24
N TYR A 272 3.23 9.35 -5.17
CA TYR A 272 3.10 10.79 -5.38
C TYR A 272 2.25 11.09 -6.62
N GLY A 273 1.47 12.18 -6.55
CA GLY A 273 0.67 12.67 -7.66
C GLY A 273 -0.47 11.74 -8.10
N ASN A 274 -1.27 12.18 -9.07
CA ASN A 274 -2.41 11.43 -9.58
C ASN A 274 -2.02 10.18 -10.37
N GLU A 275 -0.92 10.28 -11.12
CA GLU A 275 -0.48 9.25 -12.07
C GLU A 275 -0.25 7.89 -11.40
N ASN A 276 0.06 7.91 -10.09
CA ASN A 276 0.29 6.72 -9.28
C ASN A 276 -0.90 6.39 -8.36
N PHE A 277 -2.02 7.11 -8.47
CA PHE A 277 -3.20 6.89 -7.62
C PHE A 277 -3.86 5.54 -7.91
N ALA A 278 -3.92 5.11 -9.17
CA ALA A 278 -4.48 3.79 -9.51
C ALA A 278 -3.70 2.66 -8.82
N ASP A 279 -2.38 2.75 -8.78
CA ASP A 279 -1.52 1.81 -8.06
C ASP A 279 -1.75 1.92 -6.55
N PHE A 280 -1.80 3.14 -5.99
CA PHE A 280 -2.17 3.33 -4.60
C PHE A 280 -3.51 2.67 -4.28
N ALA A 281 -4.57 2.97 -5.03
CA ALA A 281 -5.93 2.47 -4.80
C ALA A 281 -5.98 0.94 -4.91
N PHE A 282 -5.29 0.37 -5.89
CA PHE A 282 -5.14 -1.07 -6.01
C PHE A 282 -4.43 -1.67 -4.78
N ASN A 283 -3.30 -1.10 -4.36
CA ASN A 283 -2.55 -1.62 -3.20
C ASN A 283 -3.26 -1.39 -1.86
N ALA A 284 -3.96 -0.26 -1.72
CA ALA A 284 -4.60 0.16 -0.48
C ALA A 284 -5.96 -0.51 -0.30
N PHE A 285 -6.80 -0.55 -1.33
CA PHE A 285 -8.21 -0.93 -1.20
C PHE A 285 -8.51 -2.36 -1.64
N SER A 286 -7.51 -3.12 -2.13
CA SER A 286 -7.69 -4.53 -2.43
C SER A 286 -7.00 -5.44 -1.42
N PHE A 287 -7.77 -6.36 -0.84
CA PHE A 287 -7.20 -7.50 -0.17
C PHE A 287 -6.68 -8.50 -1.22
N ARG A 288 -5.46 -8.98 -1.05
CA ARG A 288 -4.83 -9.97 -1.92
C ARG A 288 -3.81 -10.80 -1.16
N LEU A 289 -3.50 -11.96 -1.73
CA LEU A 289 -2.31 -12.73 -1.38
C LEU A 289 -1.14 -12.20 -2.20
N LEU A 290 0.00 -11.95 -1.56
CA LEU A 290 1.18 -11.41 -2.24
C LEU A 290 1.91 -12.52 -3.00
N PRO A 291 2.31 -12.31 -4.26
CA PRO A 291 3.03 -13.31 -5.03
C PRO A 291 4.45 -13.55 -4.51
N TYR A 292 4.98 -14.74 -4.80
CA TYR A 292 6.37 -15.07 -4.54
C TYR A 292 7.32 -14.10 -5.24
N THR A 293 8.29 -13.60 -4.50
CA THR A 293 9.35 -12.74 -5.02
C THR A 293 10.67 -13.09 -4.34
N VAL A 294 11.77 -12.98 -5.09
CA VAL A 294 13.12 -13.12 -4.56
C VAL A 294 13.85 -11.81 -4.78
N ASP A 295 14.37 -11.22 -3.71
CA ASP A 295 15.20 -10.03 -3.82
C ASP A 295 16.51 -10.36 -4.56
N ALA A 296 16.73 -9.69 -5.69
CA ALA A 296 17.85 -10.00 -6.58
C ALA A 296 19.24 -9.73 -5.97
N THR A 297 19.31 -8.97 -4.87
CA THR A 297 20.59 -8.59 -4.23
C THR A 297 20.93 -9.51 -3.06
N SER A 298 19.95 -9.78 -2.21
CA SER A 298 20.10 -10.54 -0.96
C SER A 298 19.71 -12.00 -1.10
N GLY A 299 18.95 -12.37 -2.14
CA GLY A 299 18.37 -13.70 -2.29
C GLY A 299 17.21 -13.97 -1.32
N ALA A 300 16.72 -12.95 -0.61
CA ALA A 300 15.64 -13.13 0.35
C ALA A 300 14.30 -13.38 -0.35
N ALA A 301 13.67 -14.51 -0.02
CA ALA A 301 12.33 -14.87 -0.46
C ALA A 301 11.24 -14.12 0.32
N SER A 302 10.19 -13.69 -0.37
CA SER A 302 9.02 -13.01 0.20
C SER A 302 7.73 -13.39 -0.55
N GLY A 303 6.58 -13.11 0.05
CA GLY A 303 5.26 -13.37 -0.52
C GLY A 303 4.69 -14.74 -0.14
N THR A 304 3.76 -15.23 -0.96
CA THR A 304 3.04 -16.49 -0.77
C THR A 304 3.63 -17.56 -1.68
N TYR A 305 4.15 -18.63 -1.09
CA TYR A 305 4.79 -19.73 -1.80
C TYR A 305 4.84 -20.98 -0.94
N ALA A 306 4.97 -22.14 -1.59
CA ALA A 306 5.20 -23.37 -0.87
C ALA A 306 6.69 -23.51 -0.55
N VAL A 307 7.01 -23.62 0.75
CA VAL A 307 8.39 -23.84 1.23
C VAL A 307 8.73 -25.32 1.30
N ARG A 308 7.72 -26.17 1.54
CA ARG A 308 7.83 -27.64 1.52
C ARG A 308 6.55 -28.23 0.95
N SER A 309 6.57 -29.51 0.62
CA SER A 309 5.38 -30.23 0.14
C SER A 309 4.18 -30.15 1.10
N ASN A 310 4.38 -29.91 2.40
CA ASN A 310 3.30 -29.75 3.36
C ASN A 310 3.23 -28.36 4.02
N GLN A 311 4.01 -27.38 3.57
CA GLN A 311 4.06 -26.05 4.20
C GLN A 311 4.02 -24.94 3.15
N VAL A 312 3.05 -24.05 3.33
CA VAL A 312 2.87 -22.86 2.50
C VAL A 312 3.04 -21.62 3.37
N ILE A 313 4.01 -20.77 3.03
CA ILE A 313 4.12 -19.42 3.59
C ILE A 313 3.09 -18.58 2.86
N VAL A 314 2.30 -17.83 3.62
CA VAL A 314 1.24 -16.97 3.09
C VAL A 314 1.44 -15.56 3.61
N LYS A 315 1.36 -14.60 2.70
CA LYS A 315 1.46 -13.18 3.02
C LYS A 315 0.32 -12.40 2.38
N THR A 316 -0.37 -11.60 3.17
CA THR A 316 -1.51 -10.77 2.71
C THR A 316 -1.06 -9.33 2.42
N SER A 317 -1.79 -8.61 1.56
CA SER A 317 -1.54 -7.18 1.29
C SER A 317 -1.95 -6.26 2.43
N ALA A 318 -2.80 -6.76 3.32
CA ALA A 318 -3.39 -6.03 4.42
C ALA A 318 -3.14 -6.76 5.74
N GLN A 319 -2.89 -5.99 6.78
CA GLN A 319 -2.94 -6.49 8.16
C GLN A 319 -4.39 -6.86 8.50
N LEU A 320 -4.60 -8.03 9.08
CA LEU A 320 -5.90 -8.51 9.55
C LEU A 320 -5.96 -8.42 11.06
N ALA A 321 -7.12 -8.09 11.62
CA ALA A 321 -7.32 -8.16 13.06
C ALA A 321 -7.07 -9.60 13.55
N ASN A 322 -6.32 -9.76 14.63
CA ASN A 322 -6.04 -11.07 15.21
C ASN A 322 -7.21 -11.51 16.12
N PRO A 323 -7.95 -12.58 15.79
CA PRO A 323 -9.08 -13.04 16.62
C PRO A 323 -8.67 -13.47 18.03
N LEU A 324 -7.38 -13.70 18.30
CA LEU A 324 -6.85 -13.98 19.64
C LEU A 324 -6.67 -12.73 20.51
N LYS A 325 -6.73 -11.53 19.92
CA LYS A 325 -6.50 -10.24 20.58
C LYS A 325 -7.76 -9.38 20.67
N ASP A 326 -8.86 -9.85 20.12
CA ASP A 326 -10.15 -9.20 20.23
C ASP A 326 -10.70 -9.36 21.65
N GLU A 327 -10.61 -8.29 22.46
CA GLU A 327 -11.09 -8.25 23.84
C GLU A 327 -12.62 -8.37 23.96
N ASP A 328 -13.35 -8.06 22.88
CA ASP A 328 -14.82 -8.11 22.82
C ASP A 328 -15.33 -9.46 22.29
N SER A 329 -14.43 -10.38 21.89
CA SER A 329 -14.77 -11.68 21.34
C SER A 329 -15.12 -12.71 22.42
N GLU A 330 -16.22 -13.44 22.22
CA GLU A 330 -16.64 -14.57 23.07
C GLU A 330 -15.99 -15.91 22.64
N LEU A 331 -15.03 -15.87 21.69
CA LEU A 331 -14.36 -17.08 21.22
C LEU A 331 -13.30 -17.55 22.23
N THR A 332 -13.27 -18.85 22.50
CA THR A 332 -12.11 -19.48 23.15
C THR A 332 -10.89 -19.45 22.22
N GLU A 333 -9.68 -19.54 22.78
CA GLU A 333 -8.43 -19.64 22.00
C GLU A 333 -8.50 -20.74 20.93
N ALA A 334 -9.05 -21.91 21.27
CA ALA A 334 -9.23 -23.01 20.32
C ALA A 334 -10.21 -22.67 19.19
N GLN A 335 -11.26 -21.90 19.46
CA GLN A 335 -12.21 -21.45 18.43
C GLN A 335 -11.61 -20.36 17.54
N ALA A 336 -10.84 -19.44 18.10
CA ALA A 336 -10.13 -18.42 17.34
C ALA A 336 -9.08 -19.04 16.40
N LEU A 337 -8.30 -20.02 16.89
CA LEU A 337 -7.37 -20.79 16.06
C LEU A 337 -8.10 -21.58 14.95
N ALA A 338 -9.24 -22.18 15.27
CA ALA A 338 -10.07 -22.88 14.29
C ALA A 338 -10.67 -21.93 13.24
N LEU A 339 -11.03 -20.70 13.64
CA LEU A 339 -11.51 -19.64 12.75
C LEU A 339 -10.41 -19.25 11.76
N VAL A 340 -9.20 -18.92 12.24
CA VAL A 340 -8.07 -18.54 11.37
C VAL A 340 -7.68 -19.70 10.46
N LYS A 341 -7.68 -20.94 10.96
CA LYS A 341 -7.49 -22.14 10.12
C LYS A 341 -8.53 -22.22 9.00
N GLY A 342 -9.79 -21.89 9.30
CA GLY A 342 -10.89 -21.89 8.35
C GLY A 342 -10.76 -20.85 7.24
N TRP A 343 -9.89 -19.85 7.40
CA TRP A 343 -9.66 -18.85 6.35
C TRP A 343 -8.97 -19.43 5.12
N PHE A 344 -8.27 -20.55 5.25
CA PHE A 344 -7.41 -21.06 4.18
C PHE A 344 -7.90 -22.40 3.62
N SER A 345 -7.88 -22.51 2.29
CA SER A 345 -8.08 -23.76 1.57
C SER A 345 -7.07 -23.88 0.45
N VAL A 346 -6.49 -25.07 0.25
CA VAL A 346 -5.61 -25.36 -0.90
C VAL A 346 -6.30 -26.38 -1.79
N LYS A 347 -6.33 -26.14 -3.11
CA LYS A 347 -6.96 -27.05 -4.07
C LYS A 347 -6.05 -27.24 -5.29
N GLU A 348 -6.05 -28.44 -5.85
CA GLU A 348 -5.40 -28.71 -7.15
C GLU A 348 -6.13 -27.94 -8.26
N LEU A 349 -5.39 -27.27 -9.13
CA LEU A 349 -5.89 -26.63 -10.34
C LEU A 349 -6.00 -27.68 -11.45
N THR A 350 -7.22 -28.02 -11.85
CA THR A 350 -7.49 -29.06 -12.85
C THR A 350 -7.83 -28.51 -14.24
N GLY A 351 -7.90 -27.19 -14.38
CA GLY A 351 -8.19 -26.45 -15.61
C GLY A 351 -8.39 -24.96 -15.31
N GLU A 352 -8.69 -24.15 -16.33
CA GLU A 352 -8.99 -22.71 -16.19
C GLU A 352 -10.18 -22.52 -15.24
N ASP A 353 -9.90 -22.13 -13.99
CA ASP A 353 -10.85 -21.97 -12.88
C ASP A 353 -11.64 -23.23 -12.46
N THR A 354 -11.08 -24.41 -12.67
CA THR A 354 -11.65 -25.67 -12.13
C THR A 354 -10.70 -26.29 -11.13
N TYR A 355 -11.26 -26.73 -10.00
CA TYR A 355 -10.46 -27.18 -8.85
C TYR A 355 -10.85 -28.56 -8.39
N GLY A 356 -9.85 -29.34 -7.98
CA GLY A 356 -10.01 -30.59 -7.27
C GLY A 356 -10.58 -30.41 -5.85
N PRO A 357 -10.75 -31.52 -5.10
CA PRO A 357 -11.11 -31.43 -3.69
C PRO A 357 -10.05 -30.66 -2.89
N ALA A 358 -10.49 -29.97 -1.84
CA ALA A 358 -9.58 -29.26 -0.94
C ALA A 358 -8.67 -30.24 -0.20
N LEU A 359 -7.39 -29.91 -0.15
CA LEU A 359 -6.40 -30.57 0.68
C LEU A 359 -6.71 -30.32 2.16
N THR A 360 -6.38 -31.30 3.01
CA THR A 360 -6.65 -31.15 4.44
C THR A 360 -5.58 -30.27 5.08
N VAL A 361 -5.98 -29.12 5.60
CA VAL A 361 -5.12 -28.27 6.44
C VAL A 361 -5.08 -28.86 7.85
N ASP A 362 -3.88 -29.09 8.39
CA ASP A 362 -3.67 -29.52 9.77
C ASP A 362 -3.79 -28.32 10.72
N ARG A 363 -2.98 -27.28 10.49
CA ARG A 363 -3.00 -26.03 11.26
C ARG A 363 -2.50 -24.83 10.46
N VAL A 364 -2.66 -23.65 11.04
CA VAL A 364 -2.11 -22.39 10.53
C VAL A 364 -1.33 -21.73 11.66
N ASP A 365 -0.05 -21.50 11.44
CA ASP A 365 0.84 -20.82 12.38
C ASP A 365 0.92 -19.32 12.01
N PHE A 366 0.86 -18.44 13.00
CA PHE A 366 0.93 -16.97 12.81
C PHE A 366 1.41 -16.29 14.10
N ALA A 367 1.70 -14.98 14.04
CA ALA A 367 2.16 -14.21 15.19
C ALA A 367 1.06 -13.96 16.23
N THR A 368 0.74 -14.96 17.06
CA THR A 368 -0.35 -14.91 18.06
C THR A 368 -0.20 -13.79 19.09
N GLY A 369 1.00 -13.24 19.26
CA GLY A 369 1.29 -12.15 20.18
C GLY A 369 0.84 -10.76 19.72
N ASN A 370 0.62 -10.56 18.42
CA ASN A 370 0.35 -9.25 17.80
C ASN A 370 -1.14 -8.97 17.69
N ASP A 371 -1.54 -7.70 17.79
CA ASP A 371 -2.94 -7.26 17.61
C ASP A 371 -3.42 -7.44 16.17
N THR A 372 -2.50 -7.38 15.21
CA THR A 372 -2.75 -7.61 13.80
C THR A 372 -1.77 -8.63 13.19
N ILE A 373 -2.22 -9.32 12.15
CA ILE A 373 -1.51 -10.43 11.49
C ILE A 373 -1.63 -10.33 9.96
N ALA A 374 -0.53 -10.56 9.25
CA ALA A 374 -0.50 -10.60 7.78
C ALA A 374 0.36 -11.75 7.21
N ASP A 375 1.16 -12.39 8.07
CA ASP A 375 2.04 -13.49 7.71
C ASP A 375 1.54 -14.77 8.39
N PHE A 376 1.38 -15.84 7.61
CA PHE A 376 0.87 -17.13 8.05
C PHE A 376 1.73 -18.26 7.49
N VAL A 377 1.72 -19.41 8.17
CA VAL A 377 2.22 -20.68 7.62
C VAL A 377 1.09 -21.69 7.66
N VAL A 378 0.58 -22.03 6.48
CA VAL A 378 -0.43 -23.09 6.33
C VAL A 378 0.28 -24.43 6.28
N VAL A 379 -0.03 -25.31 7.24
CA VAL A 379 0.53 -26.65 7.35
C VAL A 379 -0.52 -27.66 6.92
N LEU A 380 -0.21 -28.44 5.89
CA LEU A 380 -1.07 -29.50 5.36
C LEU A 380 -0.89 -30.77 6.20
N ALA A 381 -1.97 -31.53 6.35
CA ALA A 381 -1.97 -32.81 7.07
C ALA A 381 -1.22 -33.89 6.27
N ASP A 382 -0.70 -34.89 6.97
CA ASP A 382 -0.08 -36.08 6.36
C ASP A 382 -1.05 -36.73 5.35
N GLY A 383 -0.56 -37.05 4.16
CA GLY A 383 -1.35 -37.56 3.04
C GLY A 383 -2.10 -36.49 2.22
N SER A 384 -1.91 -35.21 2.54
CA SER A 384 -2.38 -34.05 1.76
C SER A 384 -1.21 -33.20 1.23
N GLU A 385 -0.05 -33.82 1.00
CA GLU A 385 1.13 -33.14 0.49
C GLU A 385 0.93 -32.65 -0.95
N LEU A 386 1.53 -31.50 -1.26
CA LEU A 386 1.65 -30.95 -2.59
C LEU A 386 2.54 -31.84 -3.46
N ASP A 387 2.17 -31.93 -4.72
CA ASP A 387 2.86 -32.71 -5.74
C ASP A 387 3.43 -31.75 -6.80
N ILE A 388 4.75 -31.74 -6.94
CA ILE A 388 5.49 -30.88 -7.88
C ILE A 388 5.19 -31.16 -9.36
N THR A 389 4.36 -32.16 -9.68
CA THR A 389 3.87 -32.43 -11.04
C THR A 389 2.51 -31.79 -11.32
N LYS A 390 1.90 -31.17 -10.32
CA LYS A 390 0.58 -30.53 -10.39
C LYS A 390 0.67 -29.05 -10.06
N ASP A 391 -0.43 -28.34 -10.30
CA ASP A 391 -0.60 -26.93 -9.95
C ASP A 391 -1.65 -26.81 -8.85
N TYR A 392 -1.49 -25.84 -7.96
CA TYR A 392 -2.37 -25.63 -6.82
C TYR A 392 -2.72 -24.16 -6.65
N VAL A 393 -3.92 -23.90 -6.14
CA VAL A 393 -4.37 -22.57 -5.77
C VAL A 393 -4.68 -22.54 -4.29
N LEU A 394 -4.11 -21.55 -3.60
CA LEU A 394 -4.48 -21.19 -2.24
C LEU A 394 -5.60 -20.17 -2.28
N PHE A 395 -6.64 -20.41 -1.50
CA PHE A 395 -7.77 -19.54 -1.29
C PHE A 395 -7.75 -19.00 0.13
N PHE A 396 -8.08 -17.71 0.25
CA PHE A 396 -8.34 -17.01 1.49
C PHE A 396 -9.79 -16.52 1.49
N ASP A 397 -10.50 -16.76 2.59
CA ASP A 397 -11.83 -16.23 2.84
C ASP A 397 -12.06 -16.10 4.36
N ASN A 398 -12.16 -14.87 4.87
CA ASN A 398 -12.49 -14.61 6.27
C ASN A 398 -13.96 -14.17 6.49
N GLY A 399 -14.80 -14.27 5.45
CA GLY A 399 -16.18 -13.81 5.42
C GLY A 399 -16.35 -12.32 5.12
N THR A 400 -15.25 -11.55 5.03
CA THR A 400 -15.24 -10.13 4.65
C THR A 400 -14.40 -9.91 3.39
N GLU A 401 -13.21 -10.49 3.38
CA GLU A 401 -12.23 -10.41 2.29
C GLU A 401 -12.04 -11.79 1.67
N GLU A 402 -11.93 -11.82 0.35
CA GLU A 402 -11.67 -13.02 -0.45
C GLU A 402 -10.47 -12.79 -1.35
N ALA A 403 -9.57 -13.78 -1.44
CA ALA A 403 -8.46 -13.75 -2.40
C ALA A 403 -8.04 -15.17 -2.78
N SER A 404 -7.39 -15.30 -3.93
CA SER A 404 -6.76 -16.56 -4.33
C SER A 404 -5.47 -16.32 -5.08
N ILE A 405 -4.52 -17.25 -4.98
CA ILE A 405 -3.26 -17.20 -5.71
C ILE A 405 -2.80 -18.60 -6.10
N GLU A 406 -2.28 -18.73 -7.32
CA GLU A 406 -1.56 -19.94 -7.73
C GLU A 406 -0.29 -20.07 -6.90
N LEU A 407 -0.08 -21.27 -6.34
CA LEU A 407 1.06 -21.55 -5.48
C LEU A 407 2.32 -21.76 -6.30
N ASP A 408 3.31 -20.95 -5.99
CA ASP A 408 4.67 -21.12 -6.46
C ASP A 408 5.33 -22.30 -5.72
N LEU A 409 5.62 -23.38 -6.47
CA LEU A 409 6.23 -24.61 -5.98
C LEU A 409 7.70 -24.70 -6.38
N ASP A 410 8.49 -25.41 -5.59
CA ASP A 410 9.85 -25.74 -5.98
C ASP A 410 9.91 -26.94 -6.92
N ARG A 411 10.28 -26.69 -8.18
CA ARG A 411 10.37 -27.71 -9.23
C ARG A 411 11.76 -27.86 -9.80
N ASN A 412 12.69 -27.04 -9.33
CA ASN A 412 14.06 -27.05 -9.81
C ASN A 412 14.83 -28.08 -9.00
N ALA A 413 15.68 -28.84 -9.68
CA ALA A 413 16.56 -29.76 -8.99
C ALA A 413 17.86 -29.05 -8.60
N PRO A 414 18.52 -29.46 -7.51
CA PRO A 414 19.82 -28.91 -7.13
C PRO A 414 20.85 -29.08 -8.24
N VAL A 415 21.83 -28.21 -8.34
CA VAL A 415 22.91 -28.32 -9.34
C VAL A 415 24.21 -28.74 -8.66
N ILE A 416 24.77 -29.89 -9.07
CA ILE A 416 26.11 -30.32 -8.64
C ILE A 416 27.15 -29.81 -9.64
N THR A 417 28.16 -29.10 -9.16
CA THR A 417 29.26 -28.56 -9.97
C THR A 417 30.61 -29.05 -9.46
N PHE A 418 31.59 -29.14 -10.36
CA PHE A 418 32.97 -29.54 -10.05
C PHE A 418 33.93 -28.42 -10.43
N PRO A 419 34.18 -27.43 -9.56
CA PRO A 419 34.88 -26.20 -9.93
C PRO A 419 36.34 -26.41 -10.37
N LEU A 420 36.97 -27.51 -9.95
CA LEU A 420 38.38 -27.79 -10.24
C LEU A 420 38.61 -28.98 -11.17
N LEU A 421 37.56 -29.67 -11.61
CA LEU A 421 37.69 -30.72 -12.61
C LEU A 421 37.59 -30.13 -14.02
N GLY A 422 38.34 -30.70 -14.95
CA GLY A 422 38.17 -30.43 -16.38
C GLY A 422 36.79 -30.86 -16.88
N GLU A 423 36.43 -30.44 -18.09
CA GLU A 423 35.14 -30.79 -18.71
C GLU A 423 34.93 -32.31 -18.84
N ASP A 424 36.02 -33.08 -18.93
CA ASP A 424 36.00 -34.54 -19.00
C ASP A 424 35.74 -35.21 -17.64
N LYS A 425 35.83 -34.45 -16.54
CA LYS A 425 35.62 -34.88 -15.15
C LYS A 425 36.43 -36.15 -14.82
N VAL A 426 37.67 -36.24 -15.30
CA VAL A 426 38.56 -37.39 -15.07
C VAL A 426 39.61 -37.07 -13.99
N ILE A 427 39.83 -38.03 -13.09
CA ILE A 427 40.87 -38.00 -12.06
C ILE A 427 41.74 -39.23 -12.22
N GLU A 428 43.04 -39.04 -12.45
CA GLU A 428 43.97 -40.15 -12.55
C GLU A 428 44.39 -40.66 -11.17
N VAL A 429 44.35 -41.98 -10.99
CA VAL A 429 44.72 -42.67 -9.74
C VAL A 429 45.80 -43.70 -10.05
N GLU A 430 46.84 -43.73 -9.23
CA GLU A 430 47.95 -44.66 -9.41
C GLU A 430 47.55 -46.11 -9.06
N TRP A 431 47.86 -47.02 -9.96
CA TRP A 431 47.60 -48.45 -9.81
C TRP A 431 48.28 -49.04 -8.57
N GLY A 432 47.53 -49.85 -7.82
CA GLY A 432 48.01 -50.62 -6.68
C GLY A 432 48.14 -49.84 -5.37
N LYS A 433 47.90 -48.52 -5.37
CA LYS A 433 47.90 -47.70 -4.15
C LYS A 433 46.50 -47.53 -3.56
N PRO A 434 46.35 -47.46 -2.23
CA PRO A 434 45.11 -47.03 -1.61
C PRO A 434 44.76 -45.60 -2.05
N PHE A 435 43.48 -45.36 -2.37
CA PHE A 435 43.01 -44.01 -2.68
C PHE A 435 43.04 -43.14 -1.42
N ASN A 436 43.60 -41.94 -1.54
CA ASN A 436 43.59 -40.94 -0.48
C ASN A 436 42.30 -40.12 -0.60
N LEU A 437 41.44 -40.17 0.42
CA LEU A 437 40.16 -39.46 0.42
C LEU A 437 40.31 -37.93 0.31
N ALA A 438 41.46 -37.37 0.66
CA ALA A 438 41.73 -35.95 0.47
C ALA A 438 41.84 -35.55 -1.02
N ASP A 439 42.05 -36.53 -1.91
CA ASP A 439 42.11 -36.32 -3.36
C ASP A 439 40.74 -36.54 -4.02
N PHE A 440 39.68 -36.70 -3.22
CA PHE A 440 38.30 -36.70 -3.73
C PHE A 440 38.00 -35.32 -4.33
N PRO A 441 37.34 -35.24 -5.49
CA PRO A 441 37.13 -33.95 -6.14
C PRO A 441 36.35 -33.00 -5.25
N LEU A 442 36.72 -31.72 -5.29
CA LEU A 442 35.88 -30.67 -4.73
C LEU A 442 34.65 -30.51 -5.63
N TYR A 443 33.49 -30.44 -4.98
CA TYR A 443 32.19 -30.23 -5.62
C TYR A 443 31.36 -29.31 -4.74
N ASP A 444 30.45 -28.59 -5.38
CA ASP A 444 29.42 -27.79 -4.73
C ASP A 444 28.06 -28.28 -5.21
N ALA A 445 27.06 -28.31 -4.33
CA ALA A 445 25.67 -28.57 -4.69
C ALA A 445 24.81 -27.41 -4.20
N VAL A 446 24.19 -26.68 -5.12
CA VAL A 446 23.38 -25.49 -4.80
C VAL A 446 22.00 -25.62 -5.42
N ASP A 447 21.00 -25.24 -4.65
CA ASP A 447 19.60 -25.18 -5.03
C ASP A 447 19.08 -23.73 -4.93
N ASP A 448 18.14 -23.35 -5.79
CA ASP A 448 17.61 -21.98 -5.85
C ASP A 448 16.71 -21.61 -4.66
N ARG A 449 16.17 -22.59 -3.91
CA ARG A 449 15.38 -22.33 -2.70
C ARG A 449 16.02 -22.89 -1.42
N ASP A 450 16.59 -24.08 -1.49
CA ASP A 450 17.21 -24.74 -0.33
C ASP A 450 18.65 -24.28 -0.06
N GLY A 451 19.26 -23.54 -1.00
CA GLY A 451 20.60 -22.98 -0.85
C GLY A 451 21.71 -24.02 -0.99
N ASP A 452 22.72 -23.97 -0.12
CA ASP A 452 23.88 -24.87 -0.17
C ASP A 452 23.55 -26.26 0.39
N LEU A 453 23.43 -27.24 -0.51
CA LEU A 453 23.19 -28.65 -0.24
C LEU A 453 24.45 -29.52 -0.35
N THR A 454 25.64 -28.94 -0.45
CA THR A 454 26.90 -29.67 -0.65
C THR A 454 27.12 -30.76 0.40
N ARG A 455 26.71 -30.51 1.64
CA ARG A 455 26.83 -31.47 2.76
C ARG A 455 25.83 -32.63 2.70
N ALA A 456 24.79 -32.52 1.89
CA ALA A 456 23.77 -33.54 1.69
C ALA A 456 24.10 -34.49 0.53
N VAL A 457 25.10 -34.16 -0.30
CA VAL A 457 25.57 -35.00 -1.40
C VAL A 457 26.11 -36.33 -0.88
N PHE A 458 25.74 -37.42 -1.55
CA PHE A 458 26.23 -38.76 -1.24
C PHE A 458 26.47 -39.60 -2.50
N VAL A 459 27.23 -40.69 -2.34
CA VAL A 459 27.41 -41.71 -3.39
C VAL A 459 26.41 -42.84 -3.12
N PRO A 460 25.34 -42.99 -3.91
CA PRO A 460 24.38 -44.08 -3.71
C PRO A 460 25.04 -45.44 -4.00
N LYS A 461 24.62 -46.49 -3.29
CA LYS A 461 25.14 -47.84 -3.51
C LYS A 461 24.70 -48.36 -4.88
N GLY A 462 25.64 -48.86 -5.68
CA GLY A 462 25.33 -49.40 -7.01
C GLY A 462 26.57 -49.70 -7.85
N GLU A 463 26.38 -49.74 -9.16
CA GLU A 463 27.45 -49.93 -10.15
C GLU A 463 28.46 -48.77 -10.09
N ASN A 464 27.97 -47.52 -10.07
CA ASN A 464 28.79 -46.29 -10.07
C ASN A 464 29.20 -45.82 -8.66
N SER A 465 29.58 -46.77 -7.79
CA SER A 465 29.91 -46.48 -6.38
C SER A 465 31.22 -47.11 -5.91
N LYS A 466 31.96 -47.75 -6.82
CA LYS A 466 33.11 -48.60 -6.49
C LYS A 466 34.33 -48.19 -7.31
N LEU A 467 35.43 -47.97 -6.60
CA LEU A 467 36.76 -47.80 -7.17
C LEU A 467 37.61 -49.03 -6.80
N ASP A 468 38.21 -49.71 -7.80
CA ASP A 468 39.21 -50.76 -7.57
C ASP A 468 40.58 -50.34 -8.11
N THR A 469 41.42 -49.78 -7.24
CA THR A 469 42.77 -49.31 -7.63
C THR A 469 43.72 -50.45 -8.01
N ARG A 470 43.33 -51.72 -7.84
CA ARG A 470 44.14 -52.90 -8.21
C ARG A 470 43.94 -53.33 -9.65
N THR A 471 42.94 -52.78 -10.32
CA THR A 471 42.58 -53.13 -11.70
C THR A 471 42.62 -51.86 -12.54
N VAL A 472 43.46 -51.84 -13.59
CA VAL A 472 43.56 -50.70 -14.52
C VAL A 472 42.23 -50.55 -15.27
N GLY A 473 41.74 -49.32 -15.37
CA GLY A 473 40.49 -49.00 -16.05
C GLY A 473 39.85 -47.71 -15.58
N ASP A 474 38.72 -47.37 -16.20
CA ASP A 474 37.89 -46.23 -15.84
C ASP A 474 36.76 -46.67 -14.91
N TYR A 475 36.64 -45.99 -13.78
CA TYR A 475 35.64 -46.23 -12.75
C TYR A 475 34.77 -44.99 -12.60
N VAL A 476 33.52 -45.10 -13.02
CA VAL A 476 32.54 -44.02 -12.91
C VAL A 476 32.01 -43.98 -11.48
N ILE A 477 32.06 -42.80 -10.86
CA ILE A 477 31.45 -42.52 -9.57
C ILE A 477 30.31 -41.54 -9.79
N MET A 478 29.15 -41.83 -9.18
CA MET A 478 27.98 -40.98 -9.22
C MET A 478 27.76 -40.32 -7.87
N LEU A 479 27.63 -38.99 -7.88
CA LEU A 479 27.12 -38.20 -6.78
C LEU A 479 25.61 -38.04 -6.96
N GLN A 480 24.88 -38.03 -5.85
CA GLN A 480 23.46 -37.75 -5.81
C GLN A 480 23.16 -36.78 -4.67
N VAL A 481 22.26 -35.85 -4.93
CA VAL A 481 21.67 -34.97 -3.93
C VAL A 481 20.17 -34.82 -4.20
N SER A 482 19.39 -34.63 -3.15
CA SER A 482 17.97 -34.30 -3.26
C SER A 482 17.67 -33.09 -2.39
N ASP A 483 16.77 -32.24 -2.88
CA ASP A 483 16.25 -31.08 -2.15
C ASP A 483 15.14 -31.48 -1.14
N ALA A 484 14.53 -30.49 -0.49
CA ALA A 484 13.42 -30.70 0.45
C ALA A 484 12.10 -31.10 -0.23
N TRP A 485 11.99 -30.90 -1.55
CA TRP A 485 10.82 -31.19 -2.37
C TRP A 485 10.88 -32.55 -3.08
N GLY A 486 12.03 -33.22 -2.99
CA GLY A 486 12.28 -34.50 -3.64
C GLY A 486 12.78 -34.38 -5.07
N ASN A 487 13.14 -33.19 -5.57
CA ASN A 487 13.89 -33.07 -6.80
C ASN A 487 15.29 -33.65 -6.59
N VAL A 488 15.75 -34.47 -7.54
CA VAL A 488 17.01 -35.24 -7.42
C VAL A 488 17.92 -34.90 -8.58
N THR A 489 19.18 -34.61 -8.25
CA THR A 489 20.26 -34.48 -9.23
C THR A 489 21.29 -35.57 -9.03
N GLN A 490 21.71 -36.15 -10.16
CA GLN A 490 22.78 -37.12 -10.24
C GLN A 490 23.85 -36.60 -11.18
N GLU A 491 25.09 -36.60 -10.73
CA GLU A 491 26.24 -36.17 -11.53
C GLU A 491 27.37 -37.18 -11.42
N THR A 492 28.10 -37.38 -12.51
CA THR A 492 29.15 -38.41 -12.58
C THR A 492 30.52 -37.81 -12.88
N PHE A 493 31.54 -38.44 -12.30
CA PHE A 493 32.95 -38.21 -12.64
C PHE A 493 33.69 -39.55 -12.70
N THR A 494 34.87 -39.58 -13.31
CA THR A 494 35.61 -40.82 -13.58
C THR A 494 36.94 -40.85 -12.86
N PHE A 495 37.21 -41.92 -12.11
CA PHE A 495 38.56 -42.27 -11.70
C PHE A 495 39.21 -43.16 -12.75
N ARG A 496 40.33 -42.74 -13.32
CA ARG A 496 41.12 -43.52 -14.28
C ARG A 496 42.33 -44.11 -13.60
N VAL A 497 42.34 -45.43 -13.40
CA VAL A 497 43.44 -46.14 -12.75
C VAL A 497 44.54 -46.43 -13.78
N VAL A 498 45.69 -45.80 -13.64
CA VAL A 498 46.83 -45.91 -14.56
C VAL A 498 48.05 -46.50 -13.88
N LYS A 499 48.87 -47.23 -14.64
CA LYS A 499 50.18 -47.68 -14.15
C LYS A 499 51.15 -46.50 -14.16
N PRO A 500 52.04 -46.38 -13.15
CA PRO A 500 53.11 -45.39 -13.21
C PRO A 500 53.94 -45.62 -14.49
N GLU A 501 54.26 -44.54 -15.21
CA GLU A 501 55.20 -44.61 -16.32
C GLU A 501 56.55 -45.17 -15.82
N ALA A 502 57.12 -46.09 -16.59
CA ALA A 502 58.29 -46.89 -16.20
C ALA A 502 59.60 -46.10 -16.22
#